data_AF-A0A151JPZ9-F1
#
_entry.id   AF-A0A151JPZ9-F1
#
_cell.length_a   1.000
_cell.length_b   1.000
_cell.length_c   1.000
_cell.angle_alpha   90.00
_cell.angle_beta   90.00
_cell.angle_gamma   90.00
#
_symmetry.space_group_name_H-M   'P 1'
#
loop_
_entity.id
_entity.type
_entity.pdbx_description
1 polymer ?
#
loop_
_entity_poly.entity_id
_entity_poly.type
_entity_poly.pdbx_seq_one_letter_code
_entity_poly.pdbx_strand_id
1 'polypeptide(L)'
;MHILYLQVEKDQSKDIQASNITDYNEALINAVYARPALYNYRISQRKDTFEKKALWNEVANLMATMTGTNDVEFVQKRWKQLRDSYVKAKKKEKAYVRSGSPGDGVQNKIVFAFYNQMKFLDDTIEKPW
;
A
#
# COMPACT_ATOMS: atom_id res chain seq x y z
N MET A 1 18.56 -14.89 34.13
CA MET A 1 18.72 -15.61 32.86
C MET A 1 17.41 -15.98 32.15
N HIS A 2 16.28 -16.22 32.85
CA HIS A 2 15.01 -16.62 32.19
C HIS A 2 14.23 -15.47 31.52
N ILE A 3 14.34 -14.23 32.04
CA ILE A 3 13.58 -13.07 31.55
C ILE A 3 14.10 -12.55 30.19
N LEU A 4 15.39 -12.75 29.89
CA LEU A 4 15.99 -12.30 28.62
C LEU A 4 15.57 -13.17 27.43
N TYR A 5 15.33 -14.48 27.64
CA TYR A 5 14.90 -15.39 26.59
C TYR A 5 13.48 -15.06 26.07
N LEU A 6 12.54 -14.82 26.98
CA LEU A 6 11.15 -14.46 26.61
C LEU A 6 11.04 -13.13 25.86
N GLN A 7 11.99 -12.22 26.06
CA GLN A 7 12.02 -10.94 25.35
C GLN A 7 12.53 -11.10 23.91
N VAL A 8 13.57 -11.93 23.70
CA VAL A 8 14.14 -12.22 22.37
C VAL A 8 13.12 -12.92 21.46
N GLU A 9 12.38 -13.90 21.97
CA GLU A 9 11.36 -14.61 21.16
C GLU A 9 10.20 -13.69 20.75
N LYS A 10 9.80 -12.76 21.63
CA LYS A 10 8.78 -11.75 21.33
C LYS A 10 9.25 -10.72 20.30
N ASP A 11 10.54 -10.41 20.26
CA ASP A 11 11.11 -9.47 19.30
C ASP A 11 11.22 -10.10 17.91
N GLN A 12 11.79 -11.32 17.81
CA GLN A 12 11.83 -12.09 16.57
C GLN A 12 10.44 -12.37 15.99
N SER A 13 9.46 -12.67 16.85
CA SER A 13 8.07 -12.88 16.40
C SER A 13 7.46 -11.63 15.78
N LYS A 14 7.84 -10.42 16.23
CA LYS A 14 7.34 -9.16 15.65
C LYS A 14 7.98 -8.86 14.30
N ASP A 15 9.29 -9.11 14.17
CA ASP A 15 10.01 -8.89 12.91
C ASP A 15 9.49 -9.81 11.79
N ILE A 16 9.23 -11.08 12.08
CA ILE A 16 8.68 -12.04 11.10
C ILE A 16 7.26 -11.64 10.66
N GLN A 17 6.44 -11.13 11.58
CA GLN A 17 5.09 -10.65 11.24
C GLN A 17 5.16 -9.37 10.41
N ALA A 18 6.09 -8.46 10.72
CA ALA A 18 6.30 -7.23 9.95
C ALA A 18 6.83 -7.50 8.54
N SER A 19 7.76 -8.46 8.37
CA SER A 19 8.27 -8.86 7.05
C SER A 19 7.17 -9.47 6.18
N ASN A 20 6.41 -10.44 6.72
CA ASN A 20 5.32 -11.09 5.98
C ASN A 20 4.25 -10.09 5.52
N ILE A 21 3.94 -9.10 6.36
CA ILE A 21 3.01 -8.02 6.01
C ILE A 21 3.60 -7.11 4.92
N THR A 22 4.90 -6.86 4.95
CA THR A 22 5.60 -6.03 3.96
C THR A 22 5.61 -6.72 2.59
N ASP A 23 5.98 -8.00 2.56
CA ASP A 23 6.00 -8.82 1.34
C ASP A 23 4.59 -8.96 0.73
N TYR A 24 3.58 -9.15 1.58
CA TYR A 24 2.17 -9.17 1.14
C TYR A 24 1.74 -7.83 0.51
N ASN A 25 2.09 -6.71 1.14
CA ASN A 25 1.75 -5.39 0.64
C ASN A 25 2.45 -5.11 -0.70
N GLU A 26 3.71 -5.50 -0.83
CA GLU A 26 4.48 -5.37 -2.07
C GLU A 26 3.83 -6.16 -3.21
N ALA A 27 3.52 -7.44 -2.97
CA ALA A 27 2.84 -8.29 -3.95
C ALA A 27 1.48 -7.71 -4.35
N LEU A 28 0.71 -7.19 -3.39
CA LEU A 28 -0.58 -6.54 -3.66
C LEU A 28 -0.42 -5.30 -4.54
N ILE A 29 0.57 -4.44 -4.24
CA ILE A 29 0.83 -3.23 -5.04
C ILE A 29 1.19 -3.62 -6.48
N ASN A 30 2.07 -4.60 -6.66
CA ASN A 30 2.47 -5.08 -7.98
C ASN A 30 1.29 -5.69 -8.75
N ALA A 31 0.44 -6.48 -8.10
CA ALA A 31 -0.73 -7.09 -8.71
C ALA A 31 -1.78 -6.06 -9.18
N VAL A 32 -1.95 -4.98 -8.42
CA VAL A 32 -2.84 -3.85 -8.78
C VAL A 32 -2.19 -2.96 -9.85
N TYR A 33 -0.88 -2.72 -9.77
CA TYR A 33 -0.12 -1.97 -10.76
C TYR A 33 -0.22 -2.59 -12.16
N ALA A 34 -0.14 -3.92 -12.26
CA ALA A 34 -0.32 -4.65 -13.51
C ALA A 34 -1.74 -4.50 -14.12
N ARG A 35 -2.72 -4.02 -13.34
CA ARG A 35 -4.13 -3.92 -13.73
C ARG A 35 -4.61 -2.47 -13.64
N PRO A 36 -4.30 -1.62 -14.64
CA PRO A 36 -4.59 -0.19 -14.59
C PRO A 36 -6.08 0.15 -14.51
N ALA A 37 -6.98 -0.76 -14.90
CA ALA A 37 -8.42 -0.59 -14.72
C ALA A 37 -8.87 -0.50 -13.24
N LEU A 38 -8.05 -0.98 -12.29
CA LEU A 38 -8.35 -0.95 -10.86
C LEU A 38 -8.05 0.40 -10.20
N TYR A 39 -7.06 1.14 -10.69
CA TYR A 39 -6.63 2.41 -10.09
C TYR A 39 -6.79 3.62 -11.02
N ASN A 40 -6.72 3.43 -12.34
CA ASN A 40 -6.87 4.51 -13.31
C ASN A 40 -8.35 4.77 -13.60
N TYR A 41 -8.86 5.90 -13.10
CA TYR A 41 -10.25 6.31 -13.30
C TYR A 41 -10.66 6.39 -14.77
N ARG A 42 -9.77 6.84 -15.67
CA ARG A 42 -10.08 6.97 -17.10
C ARG A 42 -10.36 5.62 -17.77
N ILE A 43 -9.65 4.57 -17.32
CA ILE A 43 -9.86 3.20 -17.81
C ILE A 43 -11.05 2.57 -17.09
N SER A 44 -11.19 2.83 -15.79
CA SER A 44 -12.29 2.34 -14.96
C SER A 44 -13.66 2.82 -15.44
N GLN A 45 -13.78 4.04 -15.98
CA GLN A 45 -15.03 4.56 -16.56
C GLN A 45 -15.51 3.79 -17.80
N ARG A 46 -14.60 3.15 -18.54
CA ARG A 46 -14.94 2.37 -19.73
C ARG A 46 -15.30 0.91 -19.42
N LYS A 47 -15.00 0.45 -18.20
CA LYS A 47 -15.23 -0.94 -17.78
C LYS A 47 -16.49 -1.08 -16.95
N ASP A 48 -17.27 -2.11 -17.25
CA ASP A 48 -18.46 -2.44 -16.46
C ASP A 48 -18.07 -2.99 -15.08
N THR A 49 -19.00 -2.91 -14.13
CA THR A 49 -18.88 -3.40 -12.76
C THR A 49 -18.45 -4.88 -12.73
N PHE A 50 -18.94 -5.68 -13.67
CA PHE A 50 -18.57 -7.09 -13.81
C PHE A 50 -17.09 -7.28 -14.11
N GLU A 51 -16.52 -6.52 -15.05
CA GLU A 51 -15.11 -6.64 -15.40
C GLU A 51 -14.20 -6.20 -14.25
N LYS A 52 -14.61 -5.18 -13.47
CA LYS A 52 -13.87 -4.77 -12.27
C LYS A 52 -13.89 -5.86 -11.21
N LYS A 53 -15.04 -6.52 -11.03
CA LYS A 53 -15.16 -7.66 -10.11
C LYS A 53 -14.25 -8.81 -10.54
N ALA A 54 -14.20 -9.11 -11.83
CA ALA A 54 -13.30 -10.13 -12.38
C ALA A 54 -11.82 -9.80 -12.10
N LEU A 55 -11.40 -8.55 -12.33
CA LEU A 55 -10.04 -8.10 -12.04
C LEU A 55 -9.68 -8.22 -10.56
N TRP A 56 -10.61 -7.86 -9.66
CA TRP A 56 -10.38 -8.02 -8.22
C TRP A 56 -10.33 -9.49 -7.79
N ASN A 57 -11.15 -10.36 -8.39
CA ASN A 57 -11.05 -11.81 -8.17
C ASN A 57 -9.69 -12.36 -8.60
N GLU A 58 -9.14 -11.91 -9.74
CA GLU A 58 -7.80 -12.32 -10.15
C GLU A 58 -6.73 -11.88 -9.15
N VAL A 59 -6.80 -10.62 -8.68
CA VAL A 59 -5.86 -10.14 -7.64
C VAL A 59 -6.01 -10.97 -6.37
N ALA A 60 -7.24 -11.25 -5.91
CA ALA A 60 -7.49 -12.05 -4.73
C ALA A 60 -6.96 -13.49 -4.87
N ASN A 61 -7.10 -14.11 -6.05
CA ASN A 61 -6.55 -15.43 -6.32
C ASN A 61 -5.01 -15.43 -6.30
N LEU A 62 -4.36 -14.38 -6.81
CA LEU A 62 -2.91 -14.23 -6.71
C LEU A 62 -2.47 -14.10 -5.25
N MET A 63 -3.17 -13.25 -4.48
CA MET A 63 -2.87 -13.04 -3.05
C MET A 63 -3.18 -14.28 -2.20
N ALA A 64 -4.13 -15.12 -2.62
CA ALA A 64 -4.47 -16.36 -1.93
C ALA A 64 -3.30 -17.34 -1.83
N THR A 65 -2.33 -17.28 -2.74
CA THR A 65 -1.10 -18.07 -2.64
C THR A 65 -0.27 -17.72 -1.40
N MET A 66 -0.42 -16.50 -0.87
CA MET A 66 0.30 -16.01 0.30
C MET A 66 -0.54 -16.09 1.59
N THR A 67 -1.84 -15.81 1.52
CA THR A 67 -2.74 -15.79 2.70
C THR A 67 -3.49 -17.10 2.92
N GLY A 68 -3.51 -17.99 1.93
CA GLY A 68 -4.36 -19.18 1.91
C GLY A 68 -5.85 -18.88 1.69
N THR A 69 -6.22 -17.61 1.45
CA THR A 69 -7.63 -17.18 1.29
C THR A 69 -7.77 -16.26 0.08
N ASN A 70 -8.83 -16.46 -0.70
CA ASN A 70 -9.18 -15.63 -1.86
C ASN A 70 -10.22 -14.55 -1.51
N ASP A 71 -10.17 -14.03 -0.29
CA ASP A 71 -11.12 -13.02 0.17
C ASP A 71 -10.88 -11.68 -0.53
N VAL A 72 -11.74 -11.39 -1.49
CA VAL A 72 -11.72 -10.15 -2.28
C VAL A 72 -11.94 -8.91 -1.40
N GLU A 73 -12.81 -9.00 -0.39
CA GLU A 73 -13.12 -7.85 0.48
C GLU A 73 -11.90 -7.50 1.33
N PHE A 74 -11.21 -8.52 1.85
CA PHE A 74 -9.95 -8.33 2.58
C PHE A 74 -8.88 -7.64 1.72
N VAL A 75 -8.69 -8.12 0.49
CA VAL A 75 -7.73 -7.56 -0.48
C VAL A 75 -8.06 -6.11 -0.81
N GLN A 76 -9.32 -5.80 -1.10
CA GLN A 76 -9.79 -4.45 -1.38
C GLN A 76 -9.59 -3.51 -0.18
N LYS A 77 -9.93 -3.99 1.03
CA LYS A 77 -9.74 -3.23 2.27
C LYS A 77 -8.26 -2.93 2.50
N ARG A 78 -7.37 -3.89 2.24
CA ARG A 78 -5.92 -3.68 2.36
C ARG A 78 -5.41 -2.66 1.34
N TRP A 79 -5.81 -2.79 0.08
CA TRP A 79 -5.44 -1.83 -0.95
C TRP A 79 -5.89 -0.41 -0.59
N LYS A 80 -7.11 -0.26 -0.06
CA LYS A 80 -7.61 1.03 0.44
C LYS A 80 -6.71 1.61 1.54
N GLN A 81 -6.29 0.81 2.52
CA GLN A 81 -5.37 1.24 3.58
C GLN A 81 -4.02 1.71 3.04
N LEU A 82 -3.46 1.00 2.05
CA LEU A 82 -2.21 1.39 1.38
C LEU A 82 -2.38 2.73 0.66
N ARG A 83 -3.46 2.89 -0.10
CA ARG A 83 -3.76 4.15 -0.80
C ARG A 83 -3.95 5.32 0.16
N ASP A 84 -4.68 5.13 1.26
CA ASP A 84 -4.87 6.17 2.28
C ASP A 84 -3.54 6.56 2.93
N SER A 85 -2.66 5.57 3.18
CA SER A 85 -1.32 5.80 3.72
C SER A 85 -0.43 6.58 2.74
N TYR A 86 -0.50 6.24 1.46
CA TYR A 86 0.19 6.96 0.39
C TYR A 86 -0.31 8.41 0.26
N VAL A 87 -1.63 8.65 0.28
CA VAL A 87 -2.19 10.01 0.23
C VAL A 87 -1.76 10.83 1.45
N LYS A 88 -1.71 10.23 2.65
CA LYS A 88 -1.18 10.89 3.85
C LYS A 88 0.30 11.24 3.68
N ALA A 89 1.11 10.33 3.16
CA ALA A 89 2.53 10.58 2.88
C ALA A 89 2.71 11.74 1.88
N LYS A 90 1.97 11.74 0.77
CA LYS A 90 1.97 12.80 -0.24
C LYS A 90 1.51 14.16 0.31
N LYS A 91 0.50 14.17 1.19
CA LYS A 91 0.07 15.42 1.87
C LYS A 91 1.18 15.97 2.78
N LYS A 92 1.91 15.12 3.50
CA LYS A 92 3.04 15.55 4.33
C LYS A 92 4.17 16.15 3.49
N GLU A 93 4.48 15.54 2.35
CA GLU A 93 5.45 16.08 1.38
C GLU A 93 5.02 17.48 0.87
N LYS A 94 3.78 17.63 0.40
CA LYS A 94 3.26 18.93 -0.09
C LYS A 94 3.17 20.00 1.00
N ALA A 95 2.79 19.64 2.22
CA ALA A 95 2.69 20.57 3.34
C ALA A 95 4.08 21.12 3.72
N TYR A 96 5.12 20.28 3.64
CA TYR A 96 6.49 20.70 3.87
C TYR A 96 6.96 21.74 2.83
N VAL A 97 6.66 21.52 1.54
CA VAL A 97 7.03 22.46 0.46
C VAL A 97 6.38 23.84 0.62
N ARG A 98 5.18 23.92 1.22
CA ARG A 98 4.47 25.20 1.43
C ARG A 98 5.01 25.99 2.62
N SER A 99 5.61 25.34 3.60
CA SER A 99 6.14 25.99 4.81
C SER A 99 7.61 26.36 4.62
N GLY A 100 7.87 27.47 3.93
CA GLY A 100 9.21 28.03 3.74
C GLY A 100 9.82 28.57 5.03
N SER A 101 10.24 27.69 5.95
CA SER A 101 11.06 28.03 7.10
C SER A 101 12.32 27.14 7.11
N PRO A 102 13.53 27.71 6.95
CA PRO A 102 14.78 26.95 6.96
C PRO A 102 15.20 26.69 8.41
N GLY A 103 14.49 25.80 9.09
CA GLY A 103 14.81 25.36 10.44
C GLY A 103 15.04 23.86 10.48
N ASP A 104 16.30 23.46 10.62
CA ASP A 104 16.80 22.14 10.99
C ASP A 104 16.25 20.93 10.21
N GLY A 105 16.91 20.64 9.09
CA GLY A 105 17.89 19.54 9.04
C GLY A 105 17.46 18.09 9.31
N VAL A 106 16.20 17.79 9.61
CA VAL A 106 15.73 16.41 9.71
C VAL A 106 15.06 16.07 8.39
N GLN A 107 15.84 15.45 7.49
CA GLN A 107 15.31 14.76 6.33
C GLN A 107 14.31 13.71 6.82
N ASN A 108 13.04 14.09 6.98
CA ASN A 108 11.97 13.13 7.25
C ASN A 108 11.72 12.37 5.95
N LYS A 109 12.62 11.42 5.72
CA LYS A 109 12.53 10.32 4.76
C LYS A 109 11.08 9.85 4.82
N ILE A 110 10.36 9.91 3.71
CA ILE A 110 8.98 9.45 3.67
C ILE A 110 8.96 8.02 4.22
N VAL A 111 8.43 7.86 5.45
CA VAL A 111 8.52 6.62 6.24
C VAL A 111 7.64 5.52 5.64
N PHE A 112 6.88 5.84 4.60
CA PHE A 112 6.08 4.87 3.89
C PHE A 112 6.97 4.08 2.92
N ALA A 113 7.33 2.85 3.32
CA ALA A 113 8.19 1.95 2.55
C ALA A 113 7.78 1.81 1.08
N PHE A 114 6.48 1.85 0.80
CA PHE A 114 5.91 1.68 -0.54
C PHE A 114 5.71 2.98 -1.32
N TYR A 115 6.21 4.12 -0.84
CA TYR A 115 5.94 5.42 -1.47
C TYR A 115 6.38 5.47 -2.94
N ASN A 116 7.60 4.97 -3.22
CA ASN A 116 8.13 4.92 -4.58
C ASN A 116 7.35 3.94 -5.46
N GLN A 117 6.96 2.78 -4.91
CA GLN A 117 6.19 1.77 -5.65
C GLN A 117 4.76 2.24 -5.94
N MET A 118 4.18 3.12 -5.12
CA MET A 118 2.85 3.68 -5.34
C MET A 118 2.85 5.01 -6.11
N LYS A 119 4.03 5.48 -6.55
CA LYS A 119 4.18 6.76 -7.27
C LYS A 119 3.40 6.82 -8.58
N PHE A 120 3.13 5.67 -9.22
CA PHE A 120 2.27 5.59 -10.41
C PHE A 120 0.84 6.09 -10.17
N LEU A 121 0.41 6.21 -8.90
CA LEU A 121 -0.88 6.80 -8.57
C LEU A 121 -0.91 8.31 -8.79
N ASP A 122 0.24 8.99 -8.84
CA ASP A 122 0.31 10.44 -9.09
C ASP A 122 -0.39 10.84 -10.39
N ASP A 123 -0.12 10.10 -11.47
CA ASP A 123 -0.69 10.34 -12.80
C ASP A 123 -2.21 10.13 -12.86
N THR A 124 -2.79 9.47 -11.84
CA THR A 124 -4.21 9.09 -11.81
C THR A 124 -5.02 9.83 -10.74
N ILE A 125 -4.38 10.36 -9.70
CA ILE A 125 -5.00 11.11 -8.60
C ILE A 125 -5.18 12.60 -8.95
N GLU A 126 -4.63 13.08 -10.07
CA GLU A 126 -4.69 14.49 -10.49
C GLU A 126 -6.05 15.03 -10.95
N LYS A 127 -7.18 14.35 -10.72
CA LYS A 127 -8.48 15.00 -10.92
C LYS A 127 -8.82 15.87 -9.70
N PRO A 128 -8.96 17.20 -9.85
CA PRO A 128 -9.45 18.06 -8.78
C PRO A 128 -10.92 17.71 -8.49
N TRP A 129 -11.28 17.80 -7.21
CA TRP A 129 -12.63 17.74 -6.67
C TRP A 129 -13.59 18.64 -7.43
#